data_AF-W2CC39-F1
#
_entry.id   AF-W2CC39-F1
#
_cell.length_a   1.000
_cell.length_b   1.000
_cell.length_c   1.000
_cell.angle_alpha   90.00
_cell.angle_beta   90.00
_cell.angle_gamma   90.00
#
_symmetry.space_group_name_H-M   'P 1'
#
loop_
_entity.id
_entity.type
_entity.pdbx_description
1 polymer ?
#
loop_
_entity_poly.entity_id
_entity_poly.type
_entity_poly.pdbx_seq_one_letter_code
_entity_poly.pdbx_strand_id
1 'polypeptide(L)'
;AWLLCSNELSDALIRRLSAEHHVGMILKDCTADEIRAALRHTVQGDRFLCHRIADFLLTVHRQPDTHEALTATETEILRLIARGLSVKEIASERISSTHTIITHKKNIFRKLGVNNVYEATKYALRAGLVEMVEYYI
;
A
#
# COMPACT_ATOMS: atom_id res chain seq x y z
N ALA A 1 -20.33 -11.46 14.77
CA ALA A 1 -19.23 -10.78 14.04
C ALA A 1 -17.89 -11.37 14.49
N TRP A 2 -16.81 -11.18 13.72
CA TRP A 2 -15.46 -11.62 14.10
C TRP A 2 -14.65 -10.42 14.59
N LEU A 3 -13.73 -10.62 15.55
CA LEU A 3 -12.87 -9.56 16.06
C LEU A 3 -11.40 -9.89 15.77
N LEU A 4 -10.74 -9.06 14.96
CA LEU A 4 -9.31 -9.17 14.69
C LEU A 4 -8.52 -8.31 15.68
N CYS A 5 -7.53 -8.93 16.32
CA CYS A 5 -6.60 -8.25 17.23
C CYS A 5 -5.16 -8.44 16.75
N SER A 6 -4.47 -7.35 16.42
CA SER A 6 -3.06 -7.38 16.00
C SER A 6 -2.28 -6.22 16.62
N ASN A 7 -0.97 -6.41 16.77
CA ASN A 7 -0.05 -5.36 17.22
C ASN A 7 0.21 -4.34 16.11
N GLU A 8 0.23 -4.81 14.86
CA GLU A 8 0.37 -3.99 13.67
C GLU A 8 -0.65 -4.48 12.63
N LEU A 9 -1.44 -3.55 12.08
CA LEU A 9 -2.33 -3.79 10.96
C LEU A 9 -1.85 -2.92 9.82
N SER A 10 -1.39 -3.54 8.74
CA SER A 10 -0.99 -2.78 7.56
C SER A 10 -2.19 -2.08 6.92
N ASP A 11 -1.98 -0.90 6.36
CA ASP A 11 -3.00 -0.07 5.69
C ASP A 11 -3.82 -0.83 4.64
N ALA A 12 -3.17 -1.72 3.89
CA ALA A 12 -3.82 -2.54 2.87
C ALA A 12 -4.78 -3.56 3.50
N LEU A 13 -4.41 -4.14 4.64
CA LEU A 13 -5.25 -5.07 5.38
C LEU A 13 -6.45 -4.36 6.00
N ILE A 14 -6.23 -3.16 6.59
CA ILE A 14 -7.29 -2.32 7.15
C ILE A 14 -8.31 -1.95 6.06
N ARG A 15 -7.86 -1.52 4.87
CA ARG A 15 -8.75 -1.24 3.73
C ARG A 15 -9.56 -2.45 3.30
N ARG A 16 -8.90 -3.60 3.13
CA ARG A 16 -9.57 -4.83 2.69
C ARG A 16 -10.63 -5.28 3.69
N LEU A 17 -10.33 -5.22 4.98
CA LEU A 17 -11.26 -5.60 6.04
C LEU A 17 -12.33 -4.53 6.31
N SER A 18 -12.07 -3.26 6.01
CA SER A 18 -13.09 -2.21 6.09
C SER A 18 -14.24 -2.43 5.11
N ALA A 19 -13.96 -3.05 3.95
CA ALA A 19 -14.99 -3.47 2.99
C ALA A 19 -15.84 -4.65 3.51
N GLU A 20 -15.34 -5.40 4.50
CA GLU A 20 -16.08 -6.47 5.14
C GLU A 20 -16.84 -5.95 6.38
N HIS A 21 -18.17 -5.94 6.29
CA HIS A 21 -19.01 -5.41 7.36
C HIS A 21 -19.04 -6.29 8.62
N HIS A 22 -18.58 -7.55 8.54
CA HIS A 22 -18.69 -8.53 9.63
C HIS A 22 -17.43 -8.67 10.49
N VAL A 23 -16.35 -7.93 10.18
CA VAL A 23 -15.07 -8.01 10.90
C VAL A 23 -14.80 -6.71 11.65
N GLY A 24 -14.80 -6.78 12.97
CA GLY A 24 -14.30 -5.72 13.85
C GLY A 24 -12.78 -5.78 13.98
N MET A 25 -12.16 -4.63 14.26
CA MET A 25 -10.70 -4.50 14.33
C MET A 25 -10.30 -3.73 15.60
N ILE A 26 -9.37 -4.31 16.35
CA ILE A 26 -8.73 -3.68 17.50
C ILE A 26 -7.21 -3.81 17.39
N LEU A 27 -6.49 -2.84 17.93
CA LEU A 27 -5.06 -2.92 18.11
C LEU A 27 -4.76 -3.40 19.54
N LYS A 28 -3.62 -4.07 19.74
CA LYS A 28 -3.22 -4.59 21.06
C LYS A 28 -2.92 -3.51 22.10
N ASP A 29 -2.71 -2.27 21.66
CA ASP A 29 -2.52 -1.10 22.52
C ASP A 29 -3.84 -0.38 22.88
N CYS A 30 -4.99 -0.94 22.48
CA CYS A 30 -6.29 -0.43 22.88
C CYS A 30 -6.49 -0.48 24.40
N THR A 31 -7.26 0.49 24.89
CA THR A 31 -7.61 0.56 26.31
C THR A 31 -8.54 -0.59 26.71
N ALA A 32 -8.56 -0.93 28.00
CA ALA A 32 -9.47 -1.95 28.52
C ALA A 32 -10.95 -1.65 28.23
N ASP A 33 -11.31 -0.37 28.13
CA ASP A 33 -12.66 0.07 27.78
C ASP A 33 -12.99 -0.18 26.32
N GLU A 34 -12.05 0.10 25.40
CA GLU A 34 -12.21 -0.22 23.99
C GLU A 34 -12.34 -1.73 23.76
N ILE A 35 -11.55 -2.55 24.45
CA ILE A 35 -11.63 -4.01 24.35
C ILE A 35 -13.01 -4.50 24.84
N ARG A 36 -13.50 -3.97 25.97
CA ARG A 36 -14.83 -4.30 26.48
C ARG A 36 -15.96 -3.85 25.55
N ALA A 37 -15.82 -2.68 24.93
CA ALA A 37 -16.76 -2.22 23.91
C ALA A 37 -16.73 -3.15 22.69
N ALA A 38 -15.54 -3.50 22.20
CA ALA A 38 -15.35 -4.38 21.06
C ALA A 38 -16.04 -5.74 21.24
N LEU A 39 -15.85 -6.36 22.41
CA LEU A 39 -16.48 -7.64 22.74
C LEU A 39 -18.00 -7.54 22.74
N ARG A 40 -18.58 -6.49 23.36
CA ARG A 40 -20.03 -6.29 23.40
C ARG A 40 -20.64 -6.14 22.01
N HIS A 41 -20.04 -5.30 21.17
CA HIS A 41 -20.51 -5.12 19.79
C HIS A 41 -20.38 -6.40 18.97
N THR A 42 -19.28 -7.13 19.13
CA THR A 42 -19.04 -8.38 18.39
C THR A 42 -20.12 -9.43 18.68
N VAL A 43 -20.57 -9.52 19.95
CA VAL A 43 -21.66 -10.40 20.41
C VAL A 43 -23.01 -9.95 19.87
N GLN A 44 -23.26 -8.64 19.78
CA GLN A 44 -24.49 -8.08 19.21
C GLN A 44 -24.57 -8.22 17.69
N GLY A 45 -23.50 -8.67 17.04
CA GLY A 45 -23.41 -8.78 15.58
C GLY A 45 -22.90 -7.50 14.90
N ASP A 46 -22.65 -6.45 15.68
CA ASP A 46 -22.17 -5.17 15.20
C ASP A 46 -20.66 -5.15 14.99
N ARG A 47 -20.23 -4.34 14.02
CA ARG A 47 -18.81 -4.06 13.81
C ARG A 47 -18.31 -3.04 14.82
N PHE A 48 -17.18 -3.34 15.45
CA PHE A 48 -16.43 -2.39 16.25
C PHE A 48 -15.08 -2.08 15.62
N LEU A 49 -14.74 -0.80 15.54
CA LEU A 49 -13.41 -0.32 15.17
C LEU A 49 -12.89 0.54 16.32
N CYS A 50 -11.68 0.26 16.80
CA CYS A 50 -11.06 1.13 17.79
C CYS A 50 -10.78 2.52 17.21
N HIS A 51 -10.62 3.50 18.10
CA HIS A 51 -10.51 4.90 17.71
C HIS A 51 -9.37 5.15 16.71
N ARG A 52 -8.21 4.51 16.93
CA ARG A 52 -7.04 4.62 16.05
C ARG A 52 -7.32 4.11 14.63
N ILE A 53 -8.06 3.01 14.48
CA ILE A 53 -8.40 2.45 13.16
C ILE A 53 -9.48 3.30 12.49
N ALA A 54 -10.44 3.81 13.24
CA ALA A 54 -11.45 4.72 12.72
C ALA A 54 -10.83 6.02 12.20
N ASP A 55 -9.94 6.64 12.97
CA ASP A 55 -9.20 7.84 12.57
C ASP A 55 -8.31 7.59 11.34
N PHE A 56 -7.66 6.43 11.30
CA PHE A 56 -6.90 5.99 10.13
C PHE A 56 -7.80 5.87 8.88
N LEU A 57 -8.97 5.24 8.99
CA LEU A 57 -9.90 5.13 7.87
C LEU A 57 -10.43 6.49 7.41
N LEU A 58 -10.70 7.41 8.33
CA LEU A 58 -11.16 8.77 8.03
C LEU A 58 -10.08 9.62 7.35
N THR A 59 -8.83 9.49 7.79
CA THR A 59 -7.68 10.20 7.18
C THR A 59 -7.35 9.63 5.81
N VAL A 60 -7.40 8.30 5.64
CA VAL A 60 -7.19 7.64 4.35
C VAL A 60 -8.30 7.96 3.36
N HIS A 61 -9.58 8.02 3.76
CA HIS A 61 -10.66 8.43 2.86
C HIS A 61 -10.53 9.86 2.35
N ARG A 62 -9.70 10.69 3.00
CA ARG A 62 -9.39 12.06 2.56
C ARG A 62 -8.27 12.12 1.52
N GLN A 63 -7.46 11.06 1.41
CA GLN A 63 -6.63 10.84 0.24
C GLN A 63 -7.47 10.04 -0.75
N PRO A 64 -7.95 10.64 -1.85
CA PRO A 64 -8.56 9.83 -2.89
C PRO A 64 -7.54 8.73 -3.26
N ASP A 65 -7.99 7.47 -3.29
CA ASP A 65 -7.29 6.36 -3.95
C ASP A 65 -7.25 6.62 -5.47
N THR A 66 -6.87 7.83 -5.90
CA THR A 66 -6.43 8.18 -7.24
C THR A 66 -4.97 7.79 -7.39
N HIS A 67 -4.61 6.56 -7.00
CA HIS A 67 -3.45 5.95 -7.62
C HIS A 67 -3.86 5.68 -9.07
N GLU A 68 -3.69 6.70 -9.92
CA GLU A 68 -3.86 6.56 -11.36
C GLU A 68 -3.09 5.31 -11.79
N ALA A 69 -3.78 4.38 -12.44
CA ALA A 69 -3.14 3.17 -12.93
C ALA A 69 -1.90 3.53 -13.75
N LEU A 70 -0.81 2.81 -13.52
CA LEU A 70 0.37 2.96 -14.33
C LEU A 70 0.04 2.55 -15.77
N THR A 71 0.46 3.37 -16.72
CA THR A 71 0.41 3.00 -18.14
C THR A 71 1.35 1.82 -18.40
N ALA A 72 1.15 1.07 -19.49
CA ALA A 72 2.04 -0.03 -19.86
C ALA A 72 3.52 0.41 -19.90
N THR A 73 3.77 1.58 -20.46
CA THR A 73 5.09 2.24 -20.54
C THR A 73 5.72 2.48 -19.17
N GLU A 74 4.92 2.93 -18.19
CA GLU A 74 5.33 3.22 -16.82
C GLU A 74 5.56 1.94 -16.02
N THR A 75 4.70 0.93 -16.19
CA THR A 75 4.85 -0.40 -15.57
C THR A 75 6.14 -1.07 -15.98
N GLU A 76 6.49 -0.97 -17.27
CA GLU A 76 7.74 -1.49 -17.80
C GLU A 76 8.97 -0.75 -17.22
N ILE A 77 8.91 0.58 -17.12
CA ILE A 77 9.99 1.35 -16.46
C ILE A 77 10.11 0.98 -14.98
N LEU A 78 8.98 0.80 -14.29
CA LEU A 78 8.98 0.39 -12.89
C LEU A 78 9.65 -0.98 -12.70
N ARG A 79 9.42 -1.94 -13.61
CA ARG A 79 10.12 -3.24 -13.59
C ARG A 79 11.63 -3.06 -13.71
N LEU A 80 12.11 -2.23 -14.65
CA LEU A 80 13.54 -1.97 -14.81
C LEU A 80 14.15 -1.25 -13.60
N ILE A 81 13.42 -0.29 -12.99
CA ILE A 81 13.83 0.36 -11.75
C ILE A 81 13.96 -0.66 -10.61
N ALA A 82 12.98 -1.56 -10.47
CA ALA A 82 12.96 -2.58 -9.43
C ALA A 82 14.07 -3.65 -9.61
N ARG A 83 14.52 -3.86 -10.86
CA ARG A 83 15.72 -4.66 -11.19
C ARG A 83 17.05 -3.95 -10.89
N GLY A 84 17.01 -2.72 -10.40
CA GLY A 84 18.20 -1.95 -10.02
C GLY A 84 18.87 -1.19 -11.16
N LEU A 85 18.26 -1.11 -12.35
CA LEU A 85 18.84 -0.37 -13.46
C LEU A 85 18.83 1.14 -13.19
N SER A 86 19.92 1.79 -13.54
CA SER A 86 20.05 3.24 -13.51
C SER A 86 19.25 3.91 -14.63
N VAL A 87 18.97 5.20 -14.48
CA VAL A 87 18.29 6.02 -15.50
C VAL A 87 18.98 5.95 -16.86
N LYS A 88 20.31 5.82 -16.89
CA LYS A 88 21.10 5.73 -18.13
C LYS A 88 20.93 4.38 -18.81
N GLU A 89 20.92 3.29 -18.05
CA GLU A 89 20.71 1.93 -18.56
C GLU A 89 19.30 1.77 -19.11
N ILE A 90 18.29 2.22 -18.35
CA ILE A 90 16.89 2.21 -18.80
C ILE A 90 16.72 3.01 -20.09
N ALA A 91 17.36 4.19 -20.18
CA ALA A 91 17.31 5.02 -21.38
C ALA A 91 17.90 4.31 -22.62
N SER A 92 19.02 3.61 -22.44
CA SER A 92 19.66 2.81 -23.49
C SER A 92 18.78 1.64 -23.93
N GLU A 93 18.23 0.88 -22.98
CA GLU A 93 17.42 -0.31 -23.25
C GLU A 93 16.11 0.05 -23.96
N ARG A 94 15.53 1.20 -23.62
CA ARG A 94 14.26 1.71 -24.17
C ARG A 94 14.43 2.63 -25.38
N ILE A 95 15.65 2.83 -25.87
CA ILE A 95 15.97 3.75 -26.97
C ILE A 95 15.28 5.12 -26.74
N SER A 96 15.45 5.65 -25.53
CA SER A 96 14.78 6.87 -25.04
C SER A 96 15.80 7.81 -24.43
N SER A 97 15.49 9.11 -24.35
CA SER A 97 16.40 10.04 -23.68
C SER A 97 16.39 9.83 -22.15
N THR A 98 17.51 10.10 -21.49
CA THR A 98 17.59 10.09 -20.01
C THR A 98 16.59 11.06 -19.39
N HIS A 99 16.35 12.20 -20.03
CA HIS A 99 15.35 13.18 -19.60
C HIS A 99 13.93 12.57 -19.60
N THR A 100 13.58 11.83 -20.65
CA THR A 100 12.30 11.12 -20.76
C THR A 100 12.13 10.11 -19.63
N ILE A 101 13.17 9.32 -19.33
CA ILE A 101 13.14 8.35 -18.22
C ILE A 101 12.99 9.04 -16.85
N ILE A 102 13.65 10.18 -16.63
CA ILE A 102 13.49 10.98 -15.39
C ILE A 102 12.04 11.44 -15.24
N THR A 103 11.43 11.93 -16.33
CA THR A 103 10.03 12.37 -16.32
C THR A 103 9.08 11.21 -16.01
N HIS A 104 9.26 10.05 -16.65
CA HIS A 104 8.48 8.85 -16.33
C HIS A 104 8.67 8.42 -14.87
N LYS A 105 9.91 8.40 -14.35
CA LYS A 105 10.19 8.06 -12.95
C LYS A 105 9.44 8.98 -11.99
N LYS A 106 9.44 10.29 -12.24
CA LYS A 106 8.68 11.25 -11.41
C LYS A 106 7.17 10.98 -11.46
N ASN A 107 6.63 10.70 -12.64
CA ASN A 107 5.20 10.40 -12.80
C ASN A 107 4.82 9.10 -12.09
N ILE A 108 5.64 8.04 -12.22
CA ILE A 108 5.46 6.78 -11.50
C ILE A 108 5.44 7.02 -10.00
N PHE A 109 6.42 7.76 -9.47
CA PHE A 109 6.52 8.01 -8.04
C PHE A 109 5.31 8.79 -7.51
N ARG A 110 4.88 9.81 -8.25
CA ARG A 110 3.66 10.56 -7.96
C ARG A 110 2.41 9.66 -7.98
N LYS A 111 2.26 8.82 -9.02
CA LYS A 111 1.11 7.90 -9.17
C LYS A 111 1.08 6.83 -8.09
N LEU A 112 2.23 6.33 -7.66
CA LEU A 112 2.35 5.33 -6.59
C LEU A 112 2.34 5.94 -5.18
N GLY A 113 2.45 7.27 -5.04
CA GLY A 113 2.56 7.95 -3.75
C GLY A 113 3.85 7.61 -2.98
N VAL A 114 4.93 7.26 -3.70
CA VAL A 114 6.22 6.85 -3.11
C VAL A 114 7.29 7.91 -3.36
N ASN A 115 8.26 8.01 -2.45
CA ASN A 115 9.30 9.04 -2.53
C ASN A 115 10.68 8.49 -2.83
N ASN A 116 10.88 7.18 -2.70
CA ASN A 116 12.17 6.53 -2.93
C ASN A 116 12.05 5.26 -3.79
N VAL A 117 13.20 4.84 -4.33
CA VAL A 117 13.29 3.65 -5.20
C VAL A 117 12.97 2.37 -4.43
N TYR A 118 13.29 2.31 -3.14
CA TYR A 118 13.02 1.15 -2.30
C TYR A 118 11.51 0.89 -2.15
N GLU A 119 10.72 1.93 -1.87
CA GLU A 119 9.25 1.88 -1.81
C GLU A 119 8.64 1.50 -3.15
N ALA A 120 9.12 2.08 -4.26
CA ALA A 120 8.70 1.73 -5.60
C ALA A 120 8.99 0.24 -5.92
N THR A 121 10.14 -0.27 -5.47
CA THR A 121 10.51 -1.68 -5.66
C THR A 121 9.65 -2.60 -4.81
N LYS A 122 9.41 -2.25 -3.55
CA LYS A 122 8.48 -2.98 -2.67
C LYS A 122 7.08 -3.04 -3.27
N TYR A 123 6.62 -1.97 -3.90
CA TYR A 123 5.37 -1.97 -4.65
C TYR A 123 5.42 -2.97 -5.82
N ALA A 124 6.47 -2.92 -6.65
CA ALA A 124 6.62 -3.81 -7.80
C ALA A 124 6.62 -5.30 -7.40
N LEU A 125 7.29 -5.65 -6.30
CA LEU A 125 7.28 -7.01 -5.73
C LEU A 125 5.88 -7.41 -5.26
N ARG A 126 5.19 -6.54 -4.51
CA ARG A 126 3.82 -6.81 -4.02
C ARG A 126 2.80 -6.94 -5.14
N ALA A 127 2.99 -6.21 -6.23
CA ALA A 127 2.14 -6.25 -7.42
C ALA A 127 2.48 -7.42 -8.35
N GLY A 128 3.48 -8.24 -8.03
CA GLY A 128 3.91 -9.36 -8.88
C GLY A 128 4.54 -8.91 -10.20
N LEU A 129 5.02 -7.68 -10.28
CA LEU A 129 5.69 -7.14 -11.46
C LEU A 129 7.14 -7.64 -11.56
N VAL A 130 7.77 -7.95 -10.43
CA VAL A 130 9.13 -8.49 -10.38
C VAL A 130 9.16 -9.66 -9.40
N GLU A 131 9.91 -10.70 -9.74
CA GLU A 131 10.11 -11.85 -8.87
C GLU A 131 11.21 -11.57 -7.84
N MET A 132 11.04 -12.06 -6.61
CA MET A 132 11.98 -11.85 -5.51
C MET A 132 13.40 -12.37 -5.82
N VAL A 133 13.53 -13.31 -6.76
CA VAL A 133 14.81 -13.93 -7.15
C VAL A 133 15.72 -12.96 -7.92
N GLU A 134 15.17 -11.91 -8.55
CA GLU A 134 15.94 -10.88 -9.27
C GLU A 134 16.46 -9.76 -8.35
N TYR A 135 16.17 -9.81 -7.04
CA TYR A 135 16.50 -8.75 -6.07
C TYR A 135 17.60 -9.20 -5.09
N TYR A 136 18.86 -9.16 -5.53
CA TYR A 136 20.03 -9.25 -4.65
C TYR A 136 20.85 -7.96 -4.76
N ILE A 137 20.85 -7.15 -3.70
CA ILE A 137 21.85 -6.11 -3.42
C ILE A 137 22.26 -6.27 -1.95
#